data_AF-Q1JYN1-F1
#
_entry.id   AF-Q1JYN1-F1
#
_cell.length_a   1.000
_cell.length_b   1.000
_cell.length_c   1.000
_cell.angle_alpha   90.00
_cell.angle_beta   90.00
_cell.angle_gamma   90.00
#
_symmetry.space_group_name_H-M   'P 1'
#
loop_
_entity.id
_entity.type
_entity.pdbx_description
1 polymer ?
#
loop_
_entity_poly.entity_id
_entity_poly.type
_entity_poly.pdbx_seq_one_letter_code
_entity_poly.pdbx_strand_id
1 'polypeptide(L)'
;MHSKTRAGRQRLIIFADSRPAIEVAHPGAPSWQEGHYFQPSIGYYRIMPAFYRSTWFPYVLPFLLYLTLIQAEEFLPQWHHHLYGARVFLCAGFLWMWRKHYGRDISGRPTTRQYLYALLAGALAFALWPLSLHLGWITLIPVQSSSYSFAVSILLLIIKLSGFIVVFPIMNELFWRSFMLRYFISADFRSVDLGQFQLFSLLGVTVLSGLAFQYGIVLGGVSLIMSLLLIWQKNLVSCIVAHGFTQILVAAYVMMNHAALF
;
A
#
# COMPACT_ATOMS: atom_id res chain seq x y z
N MET A 1 14.39 66.39 -15.79
CA MET A 1 14.21 67.67 -15.08
C MET A 1 13.62 67.39 -13.69
N HIS A 2 14.10 68.10 -12.68
CA HIS A 2 13.95 67.96 -11.21
C HIS A 2 12.53 67.63 -10.68
N SER A 3 12.31 67.05 -9.48
CA SER A 3 12.91 67.27 -8.14
C SER A 3 12.51 66.12 -7.16
N LYS A 4 13.42 65.55 -6.35
CA LYS A 4 13.76 65.80 -4.91
C LYS A 4 12.96 65.03 -3.83
N THR A 5 13.71 64.20 -3.07
CA THR A 5 13.68 63.93 -1.59
C THR A 5 12.45 63.21 -0.98
N ARG A 6 12.49 62.34 0.06
CA ARG A 6 13.38 62.19 1.24
C ARG A 6 13.07 60.86 1.99
N ALA A 7 14.09 60.30 2.66
CA ALA A 7 14.15 59.53 3.95
C ALA A 7 12.96 58.65 4.42
N GLY A 8 13.09 57.43 4.95
CA GLY A 8 14.17 56.81 5.74
C GLY A 8 13.77 56.73 7.23
N ARG A 9 13.56 55.52 7.79
CA ARG A 9 13.84 55.18 9.21
C ARG A 9 13.62 53.69 9.54
N GLN A 10 14.72 52.97 9.69
CA GLN A 10 14.89 51.88 10.66
C GLN A 10 15.17 52.51 12.03
N ARG A 11 14.74 51.88 13.13
CA ARG A 11 15.30 52.13 14.48
C ARG A 11 15.58 50.84 15.21
N LEU A 12 16.88 50.59 15.33
CA LEU A 12 17.57 49.85 16.38
C LEU A 12 17.41 50.61 17.71
N ILE A 13 17.19 49.92 18.83
CA ILE A 13 17.34 50.48 20.17
C ILE A 13 18.17 49.49 21.00
N ILE A 14 19.36 49.94 21.41
CA ILE A 14 20.22 49.43 22.48
C ILE A 14 20.40 50.60 23.45
N PHE A 15 20.42 50.36 24.77
CA PHE A 15 21.31 50.94 25.82
C PHE A 15 20.74 50.56 27.20
N ALA A 16 21.51 49.81 28.01
CA ALA A 16 22.37 50.23 29.15
C ALA A 16 21.65 50.00 30.50
N ASP A 17 22.05 48.98 31.28
CA ASP A 17 23.07 48.98 32.35
C ASP A 17 22.71 49.85 33.57
N SER A 18 22.48 49.19 34.70
CA SER A 18 22.52 49.78 36.05
C SER A 18 22.76 48.68 37.10
N ARG A 19 23.98 48.68 37.68
CA ARG A 19 24.30 48.03 38.97
C ARG A 19 24.10 49.01 40.13
N PRO A 20 23.83 48.50 41.34
CA PRO A 20 24.72 48.73 42.50
C PRO A 20 24.90 47.41 43.28
N ALA A 21 25.75 47.21 44.29
CA ALA A 21 26.89 47.86 44.89
C ALA A 21 27.63 46.74 45.67
N ILE A 22 28.88 47.01 46.02
CA ILE A 22 29.87 46.10 46.61
C ILE A 22 29.51 45.74 48.05
N GLU A 23 29.64 44.46 48.42
CA GLU A 23 29.75 44.03 49.83
C GLU A 23 31.07 43.27 50.04
N VAL A 24 31.63 43.47 51.23
CA VAL A 24 33.06 43.44 51.58
C VAL A 24 33.56 42.02 51.87
N ALA A 25 34.80 41.74 51.46
CA ALA A 25 35.49 40.48 51.67
C ALA A 25 35.93 40.27 53.13
N HIS A 26 35.76 39.05 53.65
CA HIS A 26 36.55 38.50 54.76
C HIS A 26 37.32 37.26 54.30
N PRO A 27 38.59 37.07 54.72
CA PRO A 27 39.49 36.05 54.17
C PRO A 27 39.36 34.72 54.92
N GLY A 28 39.11 33.65 54.17
CA GLY A 28 39.07 32.29 54.71
C GLY A 28 38.58 31.28 53.68
N ALA A 29 39.44 30.89 52.75
CA ALA A 29 39.21 29.72 51.88
C ALA A 29 39.15 28.43 52.76
N PRO A 30 38.48 27.34 52.33
CA PRO A 30 38.85 26.61 51.12
C PRO A 30 37.71 26.37 50.12
N SER A 31 38.11 26.37 48.86
CA SER A 31 37.37 25.98 47.67
C SER A 31 36.85 24.54 47.71
N TRP A 32 35.54 24.35 47.55
CA TRP A 32 34.97 23.07 47.12
C TRP A 32 34.29 23.25 45.77
N GLN A 33 34.78 22.47 44.82
CA GLN A 33 34.40 22.47 43.41
C GLN A 33 32.97 21.97 43.22
N GLU A 34 32.24 22.70 42.37
CA GLU A 34 31.21 22.27 41.43
C GLU A 34 30.50 20.92 41.70
N GLY A 35 29.39 21.00 42.44
CA GLY A 35 28.33 20.01 42.29
C GLY A 35 27.66 20.19 40.92
N HIS A 36 28.08 19.40 39.94
CA HIS A 36 27.38 19.23 38.67
C HIS A 36 25.91 18.86 38.95
N TYR A 37 25.00 19.80 38.72
CA TYR A 37 23.59 19.46 38.54
C TYR A 37 23.49 18.58 37.30
N PHE A 38 23.31 17.29 37.53
CA PHE A 38 22.99 16.31 36.51
C PHE A 38 21.64 16.70 35.90
N GLN A 39 21.65 17.44 34.80
CA GLN A 39 20.47 17.55 33.94
C GLN A 39 20.24 16.16 33.34
N PRO A 40 19.10 15.49 33.60
CA PRO A 40 18.80 14.29 32.84
C PRO A 40 18.55 14.77 31.41
N SER A 41 19.50 14.47 30.52
CA SER A 41 19.25 14.53 29.09
C SER A 41 18.01 13.68 28.82
N ILE A 42 16.88 14.32 28.54
CA ILE A 42 15.67 13.65 28.07
C ILE A 42 16.05 13.08 26.71
N GLY A 43 16.57 11.85 26.74
CA GLY A 43 16.83 11.07 25.56
C GLY A 43 15.51 10.89 24.85
N TYR A 44 15.40 11.44 23.65
CA TYR A 44 14.35 11.08 22.71
C TYR A 44 14.60 9.65 22.23
N TYR A 45 14.49 8.65 23.12
CA TYR A 45 14.21 7.30 22.68
C TYR A 45 12.78 7.31 22.17
N ARG A 46 12.65 7.63 20.88
CA ARG A 46 11.43 7.38 20.12
C ARG A 46 11.20 5.88 20.22
N ILE A 47 10.43 5.43 21.21
CA ILE A 47 10.02 4.05 21.36
C ILE A 47 9.38 3.71 20.02
N MET A 48 10.08 2.93 19.19
CA MET A 48 9.50 2.48 17.95
C MET A 48 8.21 1.77 18.33
N PRO A 49 7.07 2.10 17.71
CA PRO A 49 5.85 1.35 17.94
C PRO A 49 6.20 -0.13 17.76
N ALA A 50 5.72 -0.99 18.67
CA ALA A 50 5.89 -2.42 18.48
C ALA A 50 5.53 -2.78 17.04
N PHE A 51 6.26 -3.69 16.39
CA PHE A 51 6.18 -3.96 14.95
C PHE A 51 4.75 -3.99 14.38
N TYR A 52 3.82 -4.63 15.10
CA TYR A 52 2.40 -4.75 14.77
C TYR A 52 1.56 -3.46 14.88
N ARG A 53 2.09 -2.40 15.47
CA ARG A 53 1.50 -1.05 15.59
C ARG A 53 1.92 -0.10 14.47
N SER A 54 2.80 -0.55 13.58
CA SER A 54 3.23 0.26 12.44
C SER A 54 2.08 0.50 11.46
N THR A 55 2.00 1.70 10.89
CA THR A 55 0.90 2.10 9.99
C THR A 55 0.83 1.29 8.69
N TRP A 56 1.95 0.69 8.27
CA TRP A 56 2.05 -0.14 7.08
C TRP A 56 1.63 -1.60 7.31
N PHE A 57 1.69 -2.09 8.55
CA PHE A 57 1.47 -3.51 8.87
C PHE A 57 0.12 -4.05 8.37
N PRO A 58 -1.01 -3.31 8.53
CA PRO A 58 -2.30 -3.75 7.99
C PRO A 58 -2.38 -3.87 6.47
N TYR A 59 -1.47 -3.25 5.72
CA TYR A 59 -1.43 -3.31 4.25
C TYR A 59 -0.57 -4.48 3.77
N VAL A 60 0.50 -4.79 4.53
CA VAL A 60 1.50 -5.79 4.16
C VAL A 60 1.10 -7.20 4.60
N LEU A 61 0.60 -7.38 5.82
CA LEU A 61 0.32 -8.72 6.34
C LEU A 61 -0.69 -9.50 5.49
N PRO A 62 -1.86 -8.95 5.09
CA PRO A 62 -2.82 -9.70 4.28
C PRO A 62 -2.24 -10.13 2.94
N PHE A 63 -1.40 -9.28 2.33
CA PHE A 63 -0.74 -9.54 1.06
C PHE A 63 0.31 -10.64 1.19
N LEU A 64 1.23 -10.52 2.16
CA LEU A 64 2.26 -11.53 2.38
C LEU A 64 1.64 -12.88 2.76
N LEU A 65 0.62 -12.89 3.63
CA LEU A 65 -0.08 -14.12 3.97
C LEU A 65 -0.71 -14.79 2.75
N TYR A 66 -1.36 -14.00 1.89
CA TYR A 66 -1.99 -14.52 0.68
C TYR A 66 -0.94 -15.13 -0.27
N LEU A 67 0.19 -14.44 -0.47
CA LEU A 67 1.32 -14.94 -1.25
C LEU A 67 1.93 -16.21 -0.66
N THR A 68 2.20 -16.23 0.65
CA THR A 68 2.80 -17.39 1.31
C THR A 68 1.90 -18.62 1.17
N LEU A 69 0.58 -18.45 1.27
CA LEU A 69 -0.36 -19.57 1.09
C LEU A 69 -0.47 -20.04 -0.36
N ILE A 70 -0.25 -19.15 -1.35
CA ILE A 70 -0.07 -19.58 -2.75
C ILE A 70 1.20 -20.42 -2.87
N GLN A 71 2.34 -19.94 -2.37
CA GLN A 71 3.59 -20.69 -2.48
C GLN A 71 3.54 -22.02 -1.72
N ALA A 72 2.88 -22.07 -0.55
CA ALA A 72 2.70 -23.31 0.20
C ALA A 72 1.90 -24.37 -0.59
N GLU A 73 0.98 -23.93 -1.44
CA GLU A 73 0.15 -24.79 -2.29
C GLU A 73 1.00 -25.56 -3.31
N GLU A 74 2.07 -24.96 -3.82
CA GLU A 74 3.01 -25.62 -4.75
C GLU A 74 3.70 -26.82 -4.11
N PHE A 75 3.96 -26.77 -2.79
CA PHE A 75 4.59 -27.87 -2.04
C PHE A 75 3.57 -28.85 -1.45
N LEU A 76 2.30 -28.45 -1.33
CA LEU A 76 1.23 -29.22 -0.69
C LEU A 76 -0.03 -29.29 -1.58
N PRO A 77 0.07 -29.81 -2.82
CA PRO A 77 -1.04 -29.79 -3.78
C PRO A 77 -2.28 -30.54 -3.27
N GLN A 78 -2.11 -31.56 -2.44
CA GLN A 78 -3.21 -32.31 -1.82
C GLN A 78 -4.02 -31.49 -0.79
N TRP A 79 -3.47 -30.36 -0.31
CA TRP A 79 -4.14 -29.43 0.60
C TRP A 79 -4.75 -28.22 -0.12
N HIS A 80 -4.77 -28.22 -1.45
CA HIS A 80 -5.20 -27.09 -2.29
C HIS A 80 -6.47 -26.39 -1.79
N HIS A 81 -7.57 -27.12 -1.59
CA HIS A 81 -8.84 -26.52 -1.15
C HIS A 81 -8.76 -25.90 0.26
N HIS A 82 -8.00 -26.51 1.17
CA HIS A 82 -7.82 -26.01 2.54
C HIS A 82 -6.96 -24.74 2.55
N LEU A 83 -5.86 -24.74 1.80
CA LEU A 83 -4.97 -23.58 1.69
C LEU A 83 -5.65 -22.41 0.97
N TYR A 84 -6.41 -22.70 -0.09
CA TYR A 84 -7.24 -21.71 -0.76
C TYR A 84 -8.29 -21.12 0.19
N GLY A 85 -9.05 -21.97 0.90
CA GLY A 85 -10.02 -21.50 1.88
C GLY A 85 -9.36 -20.62 2.95
N ALA A 86 -8.26 -21.09 3.53
CA ALA A 86 -7.49 -20.36 4.53
C ALA A 86 -7.04 -18.99 4.02
N ARG A 87 -6.46 -18.89 2.81
CA ARG A 87 -6.01 -17.59 2.28
C ARG A 87 -7.15 -16.61 2.09
N VAL A 88 -8.32 -17.07 1.65
CA VAL A 88 -9.51 -16.20 1.49
C VAL A 88 -10.01 -15.73 2.84
N PHE A 89 -10.30 -16.65 3.77
CA PHE A 89 -10.92 -16.32 5.04
C PHE A 89 -9.99 -15.53 5.96
N LEU A 90 -8.71 -15.89 6.03
CA LEU A 90 -7.76 -15.16 6.86
C LEU A 90 -7.51 -13.75 6.28
N CYS A 91 -7.31 -13.63 4.96
CA CYS A 91 -7.12 -12.32 4.34
C CYS A 91 -8.36 -11.44 4.52
N ALA A 92 -9.56 -11.95 4.23
CA ALA A 92 -10.80 -11.23 4.44
C ALA A 92 -10.98 -10.82 5.92
N GLY A 93 -10.66 -11.71 6.86
CA GLY A 93 -10.70 -11.44 8.30
C GLY A 93 -9.76 -10.31 8.71
N PHE A 94 -8.51 -10.32 8.23
CA PHE A 94 -7.54 -9.26 8.50
C PHE A 94 -7.94 -7.92 7.88
N LEU A 95 -8.40 -7.92 6.62
CA LEU A 95 -8.93 -6.71 5.97
C LEU A 95 -10.11 -6.13 6.75
N TRP A 96 -11.03 -6.98 7.20
CA TRP A 96 -12.19 -6.55 7.97
C TRP A 96 -11.81 -5.99 9.35
N MET A 97 -10.92 -6.67 10.05
CA MET A 97 -10.40 -6.26 11.35
C MET A 97 -9.74 -4.88 11.26
N TRP A 98 -8.95 -4.64 10.20
CA TRP A 98 -8.25 -3.39 9.98
C TRP A 98 -8.96 -2.38 9.08
N ARG A 99 -10.21 -2.60 8.69
CA ARG A 99 -10.95 -1.73 7.74
C ARG A 99 -10.88 -0.22 8.04
N LYS A 100 -10.80 0.16 9.32
CA LYS A 100 -10.67 1.55 9.75
C LYS A 100 -9.32 2.18 9.36
N HIS A 101 -8.25 1.39 9.25
CA HIS A 101 -6.93 1.87 8.83
C HIS A 101 -6.92 2.35 7.38
N TYR A 102 -7.74 1.74 6.53
CA TYR A 102 -7.84 2.06 5.10
C TYR A 102 -8.81 3.23 4.83
N GLY A 103 -9.59 3.65 5.83
CA GLY A 103 -10.72 4.57 5.67
C GLY A 103 -10.39 5.85 4.90
N ARG A 104 -9.23 6.45 5.16
CA ARG A 104 -8.77 7.67 4.45
C ARG A 104 -8.54 7.43 2.95
N ASP A 105 -8.02 6.26 2.60
CA ASP A 105 -7.64 5.95 1.22
C ASP A 105 -8.84 5.41 0.41
N ILE A 106 -9.84 4.82 1.09
CA ILE A 106 -11.07 4.29 0.46
C ILE A 106 -12.30 5.21 0.59
N SER A 107 -12.16 6.40 1.16
CA SER A 107 -13.28 7.34 1.32
C SER A 107 -13.70 8.03 0.02
N GLY A 108 -12.85 7.98 -1.01
CA GLY A 108 -13.15 8.56 -2.32
C GLY A 108 -14.34 7.87 -2.97
N ARG A 109 -15.40 8.61 -3.28
CA ARG A 109 -16.56 8.10 -4.03
C ARG A 109 -16.32 8.34 -5.52
N PRO A 110 -16.07 7.32 -6.36
CA PRO A 110 -15.87 7.53 -7.77
C PRO A 110 -17.13 8.13 -8.42
N THR A 111 -16.95 9.09 -9.31
CA THR A 111 -18.01 9.60 -10.18
C THR A 111 -18.40 8.55 -11.23
N THR A 112 -19.57 8.68 -11.86
CA THR A 112 -19.99 7.79 -12.97
C THR A 112 -18.94 7.69 -14.08
N ARG A 113 -18.28 8.81 -14.41
CA ARG A 113 -17.19 8.83 -15.41
C ARG A 113 -15.98 8.04 -14.92
N GLN A 114 -15.59 8.19 -13.65
CA GLN A 114 -14.49 7.43 -13.06
C GLN A 114 -14.77 5.92 -13.04
N TYR A 115 -16.02 5.51 -12.75
CA TYR A 115 -16.44 4.11 -12.89
C TYR A 115 -16.31 3.60 -14.33
N LEU A 116 -16.80 4.35 -15.32
CA LEU A 116 -16.65 3.97 -16.73
C LEU A 116 -15.17 3.76 -17.10
N TYR A 117 -14.31 4.71 -16.75
CA TYR A 117 -12.88 4.59 -17.02
C TYR A 117 -12.20 3.46 -16.23
N ALA A 118 -12.66 3.16 -15.01
CA ALA A 118 -12.18 2.02 -14.25
C ALA A 118 -12.53 0.71 -14.95
N LEU A 119 -13.75 0.57 -15.48
CA LEU A 119 -14.16 -0.61 -16.25
C LEU A 119 -13.37 -0.73 -17.55
N LEU A 120 -13.11 0.37 -18.26
CA LEU A 120 -12.27 0.39 -19.46
C LEU A 120 -10.82 -0.02 -19.15
N ALA A 121 -10.24 0.51 -18.07
CA ALA A 121 -8.91 0.10 -17.61
C ALA A 121 -8.89 -1.38 -17.20
N GLY A 122 -9.95 -1.87 -16.56
CA GLY A 122 -10.11 -3.27 -16.21
C GLY A 122 -10.19 -4.19 -17.43
N ALA A 123 -10.91 -3.78 -18.48
CA ALA A 123 -10.98 -4.48 -19.76
C ALA A 123 -9.62 -4.47 -20.50
N LEU A 124 -8.92 -3.34 -20.47
CA LEU A 124 -7.57 -3.23 -21.03
C LEU A 124 -6.58 -4.16 -20.30
N ALA A 125 -6.62 -4.18 -18.97
CA ALA A 125 -5.83 -5.10 -18.16
C ALA A 125 -6.19 -6.57 -18.42
N PHE A 126 -7.48 -6.88 -18.63
CA PHE A 126 -7.93 -8.20 -19.03
C PHE A 126 -7.35 -8.63 -20.38
N ALA A 127 -7.27 -7.74 -21.37
CA ALA A 127 -6.76 -8.07 -22.71
C ALA A 127 -5.32 -8.64 -22.70
N LEU A 128 -4.54 -8.36 -21.65
CA LEU A 128 -3.20 -8.94 -21.48
C LEU A 128 -3.24 -10.47 -21.29
N TRP A 129 -4.31 -11.04 -20.78
CA TRP A 129 -4.43 -12.49 -20.53
C TRP A 129 -4.55 -13.32 -21.82
N PRO A 130 -5.56 -13.11 -22.69
CA PRO A 130 -5.62 -13.83 -23.96
C PRO A 130 -4.42 -13.52 -24.87
N LEU A 131 -3.88 -12.29 -24.81
CA LEU A 131 -2.64 -11.96 -25.52
C LEU A 131 -1.47 -12.81 -25.04
N SER A 132 -1.29 -12.95 -23.73
CA SER A 132 -0.19 -13.74 -23.16
C SER A 132 -0.34 -15.24 -23.42
N LEU A 133 -1.59 -15.73 -23.51
CA LEU A 133 -1.87 -17.10 -23.97
C LEU A 133 -1.48 -17.27 -25.44
N HIS A 134 -1.87 -16.34 -26.30
CA HIS A 134 -1.53 -16.38 -27.73
C HIS A 134 -0.02 -16.34 -27.96
N LEU A 135 0.71 -15.58 -27.14
CA LEU A 135 2.18 -15.49 -27.17
C LEU A 135 2.89 -16.67 -26.49
N GLY A 136 2.17 -17.60 -25.85
CA GLY A 136 2.74 -18.75 -25.15
C GLY A 136 3.45 -18.43 -23.84
N TRP A 137 3.22 -17.25 -23.25
CA TRP A 137 3.82 -16.85 -21.97
C TRP A 137 3.14 -17.49 -20.77
N ILE A 138 1.86 -17.82 -20.91
CA ILE A 138 1.07 -18.51 -19.89
C ILE A 138 0.31 -19.66 -20.54
N THR A 139 -0.10 -20.64 -19.74
CA THR A 139 -0.92 -21.77 -20.19
C THR A 139 -2.15 -21.89 -19.31
N LEU A 140 -3.25 -22.35 -19.90
CA LEU A 140 -4.45 -22.70 -19.14
C LEU A 140 -4.31 -24.11 -18.58
N ILE A 141 -4.64 -24.26 -17.31
CA ILE A 141 -4.67 -25.56 -16.64
C ILE A 141 -6.05 -26.16 -16.87
N PRO A 142 -6.19 -27.40 -17.35
CA PRO A 142 -7.48 -28.03 -17.56
C PRO A 142 -8.22 -28.26 -16.23
N VAL A 143 -9.56 -28.20 -16.26
CA VAL A 143 -10.38 -28.58 -15.10
C VAL A 143 -10.13 -30.04 -14.74
N GLN A 144 -9.77 -30.29 -13.49
CA GLN A 144 -9.65 -31.63 -12.94
C GLN A 144 -11.02 -32.12 -12.46
N SER A 145 -11.27 -33.43 -12.59
CA SER A 145 -12.49 -34.05 -12.09
C SER A 145 -12.56 -33.93 -10.57
N SER A 146 -13.66 -33.36 -10.07
CA SER A 146 -13.92 -33.27 -8.63
C SER A 146 -14.41 -34.61 -8.11
N SER A 147 -13.80 -35.10 -7.03
CA SER A 147 -14.32 -36.26 -6.27
C SER A 147 -15.41 -35.87 -5.28
N TYR A 148 -15.70 -34.57 -5.14
CA TYR A 148 -16.69 -34.06 -4.20
C TYR A 148 -18.11 -34.13 -4.78
N SER A 149 -19.11 -34.14 -3.89
CA SER A 149 -20.50 -33.99 -4.30
C SER A 149 -20.73 -32.67 -5.04
N PHE A 150 -21.82 -32.59 -5.82
CA PHE A 150 -22.18 -31.38 -6.54
C PHE A 150 -22.29 -30.15 -5.60
N ALA A 151 -22.96 -30.31 -4.46
CA ALA A 151 -23.15 -29.23 -3.49
C ALA A 151 -21.81 -28.69 -2.95
N VAL A 152 -20.88 -29.57 -2.61
CA VAL A 152 -19.54 -29.16 -2.12
C VAL A 152 -18.72 -28.50 -3.23
N SER A 153 -18.81 -29.01 -4.47
CA SER A 153 -18.12 -28.43 -5.62
C SER A 153 -18.59 -26.99 -5.90
N ILE A 154 -19.91 -26.74 -5.82
CA ILE A 154 -20.46 -25.38 -5.94
C ILE A 154 -20.00 -24.47 -4.81
N LEU A 155 -19.99 -24.96 -3.57
CA LEU A 155 -19.51 -24.18 -2.43
C LEU A 155 -18.03 -23.78 -2.60
N LEU A 156 -17.18 -24.72 -3.00
CA LEU A 156 -15.77 -24.45 -3.27
C LEU A 156 -15.59 -23.42 -4.39
N LEU A 157 -16.39 -23.53 -5.47
CA LEU A 157 -16.36 -22.55 -6.56
C LEU A 157 -16.74 -21.14 -6.08
N ILE A 158 -17.77 -21.00 -5.23
CA ILE A 158 -18.18 -19.70 -4.66
C ILE A 158 -17.06 -19.10 -3.80
N ILE A 159 -16.41 -19.91 -2.96
CA ILE A 159 -15.27 -19.48 -2.15
C ILE A 159 -14.12 -19.03 -3.05
N LYS A 160 -13.81 -19.80 -4.10
CA LYS A 160 -12.78 -19.44 -5.07
C LYS A 160 -13.08 -18.13 -5.77
N LEU A 161 -14.28 -17.98 -6.31
CA LEU A 161 -14.68 -16.77 -7.04
C LEU A 161 -14.70 -15.54 -6.13
N SER A 162 -15.23 -15.65 -4.91
CA SER A 162 -15.22 -14.52 -3.96
C SER A 162 -13.80 -14.12 -3.54
N GLY A 163 -12.93 -15.10 -3.30
CA GLY A 163 -11.51 -14.86 -3.05
C GLY A 163 -10.84 -14.13 -4.21
N PHE A 164 -11.06 -14.62 -5.43
CA PHE A 164 -10.40 -14.13 -6.63
C PHE A 164 -10.90 -12.77 -7.12
N ILE A 165 -12.21 -12.52 -7.06
CA ILE A 165 -12.85 -11.31 -7.62
C ILE A 165 -12.97 -10.18 -6.60
N VAL A 166 -13.01 -10.49 -5.30
CA VAL A 166 -13.25 -9.48 -4.25
C VAL A 166 -12.05 -9.35 -3.33
N VAL A 167 -11.69 -10.42 -2.62
CA VAL A 167 -10.64 -10.35 -1.58
C VAL A 167 -9.30 -10.00 -2.20
N PHE A 168 -8.93 -10.67 -3.29
CA PHE A 168 -7.66 -10.46 -3.96
C PHE A 168 -7.50 -9.02 -4.50
N PRO A 169 -8.42 -8.45 -5.29
CA PRO A 169 -8.30 -7.06 -5.73
C PRO A 169 -8.22 -6.06 -4.59
N ILE A 170 -9.07 -6.18 -3.56
CA ILE A 170 -9.05 -5.24 -2.43
C ILE A 170 -7.68 -5.27 -1.73
N MET A 171 -7.21 -6.45 -1.35
CA MET A 171 -5.92 -6.61 -0.68
C MET A 171 -4.76 -6.15 -1.57
N ASN A 172 -4.79 -6.51 -2.86
CA ASN A 172 -3.73 -6.20 -3.80
C ASN A 172 -3.63 -4.68 -4.05
N GLU A 173 -4.75 -3.99 -4.27
CA GLU A 173 -4.73 -2.54 -4.48
C GLU A 173 -4.35 -1.77 -3.20
N LEU A 174 -4.78 -2.24 -2.02
CA LEU A 174 -4.33 -1.68 -0.75
C LEU A 174 -2.81 -1.82 -0.61
N PHE A 175 -2.24 -2.99 -0.91
CA PHE A 175 -0.81 -3.19 -0.82
C PHE A 175 -0.04 -2.36 -1.86
N TRP A 176 -0.36 -2.47 -3.14
CA TRP A 176 0.44 -1.85 -4.19
C TRP A 176 0.21 -0.34 -4.34
N ARG A 177 -1.05 0.10 -4.38
CA ARG A 177 -1.42 1.47 -4.75
C ARG A 177 -1.48 2.35 -3.52
N SER A 178 -2.08 1.82 -2.43
CA SER A 178 -2.16 2.56 -1.19
C SER A 178 -0.85 2.53 -0.40
N PHE A 179 -0.14 1.40 -0.33
CA PHE A 179 1.10 1.32 0.45
C PHE A 179 2.36 1.49 -0.41
N MET A 180 2.73 0.51 -1.25
CA MET A 180 4.05 0.44 -1.89
C MET A 180 4.38 1.64 -2.78
N LEU A 181 3.43 2.11 -3.60
CA LEU A 181 3.65 3.27 -4.47
C LEU A 181 4.05 4.52 -3.68
N ARG A 182 3.46 4.72 -2.50
CA ARG A 182 3.77 5.84 -1.62
C ARG A 182 5.00 5.58 -0.75
N TYR A 183 5.21 4.33 -0.34
CA TYR A 183 6.34 3.94 0.49
C TYR A 183 7.68 4.10 -0.22
N PHE A 184 7.72 3.86 -1.54
CA PHE A 184 8.90 4.13 -2.37
C PHE A 184 9.25 5.61 -2.52
N ILE A 185 8.34 6.51 -2.16
CA ILE A 185 8.58 7.96 -2.14
C ILE A 185 8.98 8.40 -0.73
N SER A 186 8.30 7.90 0.30
CA SER A 186 8.55 8.24 1.71
C SER A 186 8.18 7.07 2.62
N ALA A 187 9.04 6.79 3.61
CA ALA A 187 8.78 5.78 4.63
C ALA A 187 7.52 6.10 5.46
N ASP A 188 7.22 7.39 5.66
CA ASP A 188 5.89 7.83 6.11
C ASP A 188 4.95 7.97 4.91
N PHE A 189 4.58 6.83 4.32
CA PHE A 189 3.79 6.77 3.09
C PHE A 189 2.44 7.51 3.18
N ARG A 190 1.91 7.73 4.39
CA ARG A 190 0.64 8.47 4.62
C ARG A 190 0.80 9.98 4.43
N SER A 191 2.01 10.51 4.49
CA SER A 191 2.31 11.90 4.12
C SER A 191 2.20 12.16 2.61
N VAL A 192 2.20 11.09 1.80
CA VAL A 192 2.08 11.16 0.34
C VAL A 192 0.61 11.00 -0.06
N ASP A 193 0.12 11.89 -0.91
CA ASP A 193 -1.25 11.82 -1.42
C ASP A 193 -1.42 10.67 -2.43
N LEU A 194 -2.65 10.15 -2.56
CA LEU A 194 -2.96 9.16 -3.58
C LEU A 194 -2.75 9.73 -4.99
N GLY A 195 -2.09 8.95 -5.84
CA GLY A 195 -1.78 9.33 -7.21
C GLY A 195 -0.56 10.24 -7.38
N GLN A 196 0.10 10.65 -6.28
CA GLN A 196 1.47 11.18 -6.37
C GLN A 196 2.41 10.06 -6.78
N PHE A 197 3.29 10.32 -7.73
CA PHE A 197 4.24 9.33 -8.21
C PHE A 197 5.62 9.91 -8.45
N GLN A 198 6.60 9.02 -8.37
CA GLN A 198 7.94 9.20 -8.89
C GLN A 198 8.22 8.05 -9.84
N LEU A 199 9.07 8.28 -10.84
CA LEU A 199 9.38 7.25 -11.84
C LEU A 199 9.95 5.98 -11.19
N PHE A 200 10.83 6.13 -10.19
CA PHE A 200 11.36 5.02 -9.41
C PHE A 200 10.24 4.22 -8.72
N SER A 201 9.28 4.91 -8.10
CA SER A 201 8.14 4.26 -7.44
C SER A 201 7.26 3.48 -8.43
N LEU A 202 6.91 4.12 -9.55
CA LEU A 202 6.07 3.50 -10.59
C LEU A 202 6.74 2.26 -11.18
N LEU A 203 8.01 2.36 -11.57
CA LEU A 203 8.76 1.24 -12.15
C LEU A 203 9.01 0.15 -11.11
N GLY A 204 9.37 0.52 -9.88
CA GLY A 204 9.58 -0.42 -8.78
C GLY A 204 8.33 -1.25 -8.47
N VAL A 205 7.16 -0.61 -8.35
CA VAL A 205 5.89 -1.31 -8.13
C VAL A 205 5.50 -2.18 -9.32
N THR A 206 5.76 -1.72 -10.55
CA THR A 206 5.48 -2.49 -11.76
C THR A 206 6.33 -3.77 -11.81
N VAL A 207 7.64 -3.65 -11.63
CA VAL A 207 8.58 -4.78 -11.66
C VAL A 207 8.31 -5.74 -10.52
N LEU A 208 8.21 -5.25 -9.27
CA LEU A 208 7.98 -6.11 -8.11
C LEU A 208 6.64 -6.83 -8.18
N SER A 209 5.59 -6.20 -8.70
CA SER A 209 4.30 -6.86 -8.92
C SER A 209 4.40 -7.98 -9.96
N GLY A 210 5.21 -7.80 -11.01
CA GLY A 210 5.52 -8.85 -11.96
C GLY A 210 6.35 -9.99 -11.35
N LEU A 211 7.20 -9.71 -10.37
CA LEU A 211 7.98 -10.76 -9.70
C LEU A 211 7.23 -11.47 -8.58
N ALA A 212 6.10 -10.91 -8.10
CA ALA A 212 5.38 -11.43 -6.96
C ALA A 212 4.64 -12.76 -7.23
N PHE A 213 4.37 -13.08 -8.50
CA PHE A 213 3.71 -14.32 -8.89
C PHE A 213 4.27 -14.85 -10.22
N GLN A 214 3.96 -16.11 -10.52
CA GLN A 214 4.37 -16.84 -11.74
C GLN A 214 3.94 -16.20 -13.10
N TYR A 215 3.06 -15.20 -13.11
CA TYR A 215 2.50 -14.59 -14.33
C TYR A 215 3.17 -13.25 -14.68
N GLY A 216 4.50 -13.18 -14.58
CA GLY A 216 5.16 -11.90 -14.29
C GLY A 216 4.97 -10.76 -15.28
N ILE A 217 5.10 -11.01 -16.59
CA ILE A 217 4.90 -9.95 -17.60
C ILE A 217 3.46 -9.42 -17.58
N VAL A 218 2.49 -10.34 -17.46
CA VAL A 218 1.06 -10.00 -17.40
C VAL A 218 0.78 -9.12 -16.20
N LEU A 219 1.27 -9.52 -15.02
CA LEU A 219 1.03 -8.80 -13.77
C LEU A 219 1.80 -7.48 -13.69
N GLY A 220 2.97 -7.38 -14.33
CA GLY A 220 3.65 -6.11 -14.54
C GLY A 220 2.77 -5.16 -15.35
N GLY A 221 2.23 -5.60 -16.48
CA GLY A 221 1.31 -4.81 -17.31
C GLY A 221 0.04 -4.36 -16.57
N VAL A 222 -0.61 -5.29 -15.86
CA VAL A 222 -1.78 -4.96 -15.01
C VAL A 222 -1.40 -3.93 -13.93
N SER A 223 -0.26 -4.11 -13.26
CA SER A 223 0.22 -3.18 -12.23
C SER A 223 0.47 -1.77 -12.80
N LEU A 224 1.06 -1.68 -13.99
CA LEU A 224 1.28 -0.42 -14.68
C LEU A 224 -0.04 0.28 -15.00
N ILE A 225 -1.00 -0.43 -15.61
CA ILE A 225 -2.32 0.13 -15.94
C ILE A 225 -3.03 0.68 -14.71
N MET A 226 -3.04 -0.08 -13.62
CA MET A 226 -3.70 0.32 -12.38
C MET A 226 -2.98 1.49 -11.68
N SER A 227 -1.65 1.54 -11.78
CA SER A 227 -0.85 2.66 -11.25
C SER A 227 -1.14 3.95 -12.04
N LEU A 228 -1.21 3.87 -13.37
CA LEU A 228 -1.59 4.99 -14.22
C LEU A 228 -3.03 5.46 -13.94
N LEU A 229 -3.95 4.52 -13.73
CA LEU A 229 -5.32 4.83 -13.33
C LEU A 229 -5.36 5.56 -11.98
N LEU A 230 -4.57 5.14 -10.99
CA LEU A 230 -4.47 5.82 -9.69
C LEU A 230 -3.89 7.23 -9.83
N ILE A 231 -2.81 7.39 -10.60
CA ILE A 231 -2.16 8.69 -10.82
C ILE A 231 -3.15 9.67 -11.45
N TRP A 232 -3.93 9.20 -12.42
CA TRP A 232 -4.88 10.04 -13.12
C TRP A 232 -6.14 10.34 -12.29
N GLN A 233 -6.79 9.33 -11.72
CA GLN A 233 -8.06 9.52 -11.02
C GLN A 233 -7.92 9.91 -9.55
N LYS A 234 -6.75 9.66 -8.94
CA LYS A 234 -6.46 9.86 -7.52
C LYS A 234 -7.50 9.21 -6.60
N ASN A 235 -8.04 8.07 -7.03
CA ASN A 235 -9.09 7.35 -6.33
C ASN A 235 -8.78 5.85 -6.30
N LEU A 236 -8.55 5.31 -5.10
CA LEU A 236 -8.20 3.91 -4.91
C LEU A 236 -9.38 2.97 -5.20
N VAL A 237 -10.62 3.40 -4.94
CA VAL A 237 -11.82 2.61 -5.22
C VAL A 237 -11.95 2.34 -6.71
N SER A 238 -11.59 3.31 -7.56
CA SER A 238 -11.53 3.09 -9.02
C SER A 238 -10.56 1.97 -9.40
N CYS A 239 -9.39 1.88 -8.77
CA CYS A 239 -8.44 0.80 -9.01
C CYS A 239 -8.97 -0.55 -8.51
N ILE A 240 -9.61 -0.59 -7.33
CA ILE A 240 -10.24 -1.81 -6.80
C ILE A 240 -11.33 -2.32 -7.74
N VAL A 241 -12.16 -1.42 -8.27
CA VAL A 241 -13.23 -1.76 -9.22
C VAL A 241 -12.64 -2.22 -10.55
N ALA A 242 -11.65 -1.51 -11.09
CA ALA A 242 -10.97 -1.90 -12.33
C ALA A 242 -10.36 -3.29 -12.20
N HIS A 243 -9.64 -3.56 -11.12
CA HIS A 243 -9.00 -4.84 -10.89
C HIS A 243 -10.04 -5.95 -10.62
N GLY A 244 -11.06 -5.70 -9.80
CA GLY A 244 -12.16 -6.64 -9.63
C GLY A 244 -12.85 -7.00 -10.94
N PHE A 245 -13.05 -6.01 -11.81
CA PHE A 245 -13.61 -6.25 -13.14
C PHE A 245 -12.67 -7.06 -14.03
N THR A 246 -11.35 -6.80 -14.00
CA THR A 246 -10.36 -7.66 -14.66
C THR A 246 -10.51 -9.11 -14.20
N GLN A 247 -10.61 -9.35 -12.89
CA GLN A 247 -10.74 -10.72 -12.35
C GLN A 247 -12.06 -11.38 -12.76
N ILE A 248 -13.16 -10.64 -12.86
CA ILE A 248 -14.43 -11.17 -13.40
C ILE A 248 -14.24 -11.65 -14.83
N LEU A 249 -13.62 -10.83 -15.68
CA LEU A 249 -13.38 -11.17 -17.09
C LEU A 249 -12.40 -12.34 -17.23
N VAL A 250 -11.32 -12.36 -16.45
CA VAL A 250 -10.39 -13.51 -16.40
C VAL A 250 -11.13 -14.77 -15.99
N ALA A 251 -11.96 -14.71 -14.95
CA ALA A 251 -12.69 -15.88 -14.48
C ALA A 251 -13.67 -16.40 -15.54
N ALA A 252 -14.44 -15.51 -16.17
CA ALA A 252 -15.34 -15.87 -17.26
C ALA A 252 -14.57 -16.51 -18.43
N TYR A 253 -13.46 -15.89 -18.84
CA TYR A 253 -12.62 -16.38 -19.92
C TYR A 253 -12.05 -17.78 -19.63
N VAL A 254 -11.49 -18.01 -18.43
CA VAL A 254 -10.98 -19.32 -18.00
C VAL A 254 -12.07 -20.38 -18.02
N MET A 255 -13.26 -20.05 -17.48
CA MET A 255 -14.40 -20.98 -17.46
C MET A 255 -14.92 -21.32 -18.86
N MET A 256 -14.99 -20.34 -19.76
CA MET A 256 -15.39 -20.54 -21.16
C MET A 256 -14.42 -21.45 -21.92
N ASN A 257 -13.15 -21.51 -21.50
CA ASN A 257 -12.13 -22.38 -22.08
C ASN A 257 -12.00 -23.73 -21.35
N HIS A 258 -12.96 -24.10 -20.48
CA HIS A 258 -12.92 -25.33 -19.68
C HIS A 258 -11.62 -25.49 -18.87
N ALA A 259 -11.08 -24.38 -18.41
CA ALA A 259 -9.87 -24.32 -17.61
C ALA A 259 -10.18 -24.12 -16.12
N ALA A 260 -9.28 -24.57 -15.26
CA ALA A 260 -9.36 -24.42 -13.82
C ALA A 260 -9.06 -22.99 -13.39
N LEU A 261 -9.92 -22.44 -12.53
CA LEU A 261 -9.60 -21.27 -11.72
C LEU A 261 -8.64 -21.74 -10.61
N PHE A 262 -7.44 -21.13 -10.59
CA PHE A 262 -6.33 -21.29 -9.63
C PHE A 262 -6.60 -22.32 -8.53
#